data_AF-J7U189-F1
#
_entry.id   AF-J7U189-F1
#
_cell.length_a   1.000
_cell.length_b   1.000
_cell.length_c   1.000
_cell.angle_alpha   90.00
_cell.angle_beta   90.00
_cell.angle_gamma   90.00
#
_symmetry.space_group_name_H-M   'P 1'
#
loop_
_entity.id
_entity.type
_entity.pdbx_description
1 polymer ?
#
loop_
_entity_poly.entity_id
_entity_poly.type
_entity_poly.pdbx_seq_one_letter_code
_entity_poly.pdbx_strand_id
1 'polypeptide(L)'
;MKLVYPAIFYTADEAFAVVVPDLPGCVSGGATLPEAIAMGEDAASGWVLGELEDGKAAPPASRIEDTHPDPEMGEGFVSLLSLDMDAYAAKYGSKSIRKNLTIPAWLNTFAEKKRQYEP
;
A
#
# COMPACT_ATOMS: atom_id res chain seq x y z
N MET A 1 0.21 13.37 -2.50
CA MET A 1 -0.34 13.92 -1.26
C MET A 1 0.37 13.22 -0.11
N LYS A 2 0.55 13.89 1.03
CA LYS A 2 1.05 13.23 2.24
C LYS A 2 -0.11 12.86 3.13
N LEU A 3 -0.19 11.58 3.51
CA LEU A 3 -1.20 11.04 4.41
C LEU A 3 -0.50 10.41 5.60
N VAL A 4 -1.18 10.36 6.74
CA VAL A 4 -0.68 9.72 7.95
C VAL A 4 -1.77 8.84 8.51
N TYR A 5 -1.48 7.57 8.75
CA TYR A 5 -2.40 6.63 9.37
C TYR A 5 -1.80 6.03 10.64
N PRO A 6 -2.60 5.87 11.71
CA PRO A 6 -2.19 5.06 12.83
C PRO A 6 -2.15 3.59 12.41
N ALA A 7 -1.07 2.90 12.80
CA ALA A 7 -0.89 1.49 12.60
C ALA A 7 -0.53 0.82 13.92
N ILE A 8 -1.06 -0.38 14.12
CA ILE A 8 -0.81 -1.20 15.30
C ILE A 8 0.25 -2.23 14.94
N PHE A 9 1.32 -2.26 15.72
CA PHE A 9 2.41 -3.21 15.61
C PHE A 9 2.25 -4.27 16.69
N TYR A 10 2.05 -5.52 16.29
CA TYR A 10 1.99 -6.66 17.20
C TYR A 10 3.31 -7.43 17.14
N THR A 11 3.83 -7.78 18.31
CA THR A 11 5.03 -8.62 18.43
C THR A 11 4.64 -10.10 18.40
N ALA A 12 5.17 -10.86 17.45
CA ALA A 12 4.96 -12.31 17.35
C ALA A 12 6.33 -13.00 17.27
N ASP A 13 6.75 -13.65 18.36
CA ASP A 13 8.02 -14.37 18.56
C ASP A 13 9.29 -13.69 18.01
N GLU A 14 9.50 -13.73 16.68
CA GLU A 14 10.68 -13.19 15.98
C GLU A 14 10.32 -12.21 14.84
N ALA A 15 9.08 -11.72 14.79
CA ALA A 15 8.59 -10.82 13.76
C ALA A 15 7.59 -9.80 14.32
N PHE A 16 7.31 -8.80 13.49
CA PHE A 16 6.31 -7.77 13.75
C PHE A 16 5.21 -7.87 12.69
N ALA A 17 3.97 -7.94 13.13
CA ALA A 17 2.81 -7.75 12.27
C ALA A 17 2.36 -6.29 12.37
N VAL A 18 1.94 -5.71 11.26
CA VAL A 18 1.44 -4.34 11.15
C VAL A 18 0.02 -4.38 10.62
N VAL A 19 -0.90 -3.75 11.35
CA VAL A 19 -2.30 -3.62 10.96
C VAL A 19 -2.64 -2.13 10.89
N VAL A 20 -3.28 -1.69 9.82
CA VAL A 20 -3.79 -0.32 9.69
C VAL A 20 -5.30 -0.33 9.85
N PRO A 21 -5.86 0.02 11.03
CA PRO A 21 -7.29 -0.17 11.31
C PRO A 21 -8.22 0.58 10.37
N ASP A 22 -7.81 1.78 9.93
CA ASP A 22 -8.57 2.63 9.01
C ASP A 22 -8.61 2.10 7.58
N LEU A 23 -7.75 1.13 7.25
CA LEU A 23 -7.64 0.50 5.94
C LEU A 23 -8.00 -0.99 6.08
N PRO A 24 -9.29 -1.37 6.01
CA PRO A 24 -9.71 -2.74 6.27
C PRO A 24 -8.96 -3.77 5.42
N GLY A 25 -8.40 -4.78 6.09
CA GLY A 25 -7.60 -5.83 5.47
C GLY A 25 -6.17 -5.45 5.12
N CYS A 26 -5.73 -4.21 5.42
CA CYS A 26 -4.34 -3.79 5.28
C CYS A 26 -3.51 -4.37 6.44
N VAL A 27 -2.92 -5.54 6.19
CA VAL A 27 -2.03 -6.25 7.11
C VAL A 27 -0.71 -6.52 6.41
N SER A 28 0.39 -6.28 7.11
CA SER A 28 1.76 -6.48 6.63
C SER A 28 2.66 -6.92 7.79
N GLY A 29 3.96 -7.00 7.57
CA GLY A 29 4.90 -7.36 8.62
C GLY A 29 6.33 -7.49 8.14
N GLY A 30 7.23 -7.76 9.09
CA GLY A 30 8.66 -7.94 8.83
C GLY A 30 9.36 -8.63 10.00
N ALA A 31 10.54 -9.19 9.76
CA ALA A 31 11.34 -9.83 10.80
C ALA A 31 11.95 -8.81 11.77
N THR A 32 12.07 -7.55 11.32
CA THR A 32 12.57 -6.46 12.15
C THR A 32 11.58 -5.29 12.15
N LEU A 33 11.63 -4.46 13.19
CA LEU A 33 10.77 -3.27 13.26
C LEU A 33 10.95 -2.33 12.05
N PRO A 34 12.18 -2.00 11.59
CA PRO A 34 12.36 -1.17 10.40
C PRO A 34 11.75 -1.79 9.14
N GLU A 35 11.88 -3.10 8.98
CA GLU A 35 11.27 -3.83 7.86
C GLU A 35 9.75 -3.79 7.96
N ALA A 36 9.18 -4.04 9.14
CA ALA A 36 7.75 -3.99 9.35
C ALA A 36 7.17 -2.60 9.09
N ILE A 37 7.86 -1.53 9.50
CA ILE A 37 7.47 -0.15 9.17
C ILE A 37 7.47 0.04 7.65
N ALA A 38 8.57 -0.32 6.96
CA ALA A 38 8.66 -0.16 5.51
C ALA A 38 7.58 -0.95 4.76
N MET A 39 7.34 -2.19 5.19
CA MET A 39 6.32 -3.08 4.63
C MET A 39 4.89 -2.61 4.96
N GLY A 40 4.69 -1.99 6.12
CA GLY A 40 3.43 -1.33 6.50
C GLY A 40 3.15 -0.09 5.65
N GLU A 41 4.16 0.77 5.45
CA GLU A 41 4.06 1.94 4.57
C GLU A 41 3.74 1.55 3.12
N ASP A 42 4.39 0.50 2.60
CA ASP A 42 4.14 -0.02 1.26
C ASP A 42 2.72 -0.58 1.14
N ALA A 43 2.28 -1.42 2.09
CA ALA A 43 0.95 -2.00 2.09
C ALA A 43 -0.16 -0.94 2.19
N ALA A 44 0.01 0.05 3.08
CA ALA A 44 -0.95 1.14 3.25
C ALA A 44 -0.99 2.06 2.02
N SER A 45 0.17 2.35 1.43
CA SER A 45 0.25 3.14 0.19
C SER A 45 -0.42 2.41 -0.97
N GLY A 46 -0.18 1.11 -1.13
CA GLY A 46 -0.81 0.29 -2.16
C GLY A 46 -2.34 0.23 -2.01
N TRP A 47 -2.82 0.05 -0.78
CA TRP A 47 -4.25 0.04 -0.47
C TRP A 47 -4.91 1.38 -0.86
N VAL A 48 -4.32 2.50 -0.42
CA VAL A 48 -4.83 3.84 -0.74
C VAL A 48 -4.75 4.14 -2.23
N LEU A 49 -3.66 3.74 -2.89
CA LEU A 49 -3.51 3.92 -4.34
C LEU A 49 -4.63 3.22 -5.10
N GLY A 50 -5.00 1.99 -4.72
CA GLY A 50 -6.11 1.27 -5.34
C GLY A 50 -7.44 2.05 -5.27
N GLU A 51 -7.78 2.58 -4.10
CA GLU A 51 -8.99 3.41 -3.95
C GLU A 51 -8.93 4.70 -4.80
N LEU A 52 -7.77 5.34 -4.89
CA LEU A 52 -7.58 6.52 -5.73
C LEU A 52 -7.70 6.19 -7.23
N GLU A 53 -7.21 5.02 -7.66
CA GLU A 53 -7.33 4.55 -9.05
C GLU A 53 -8.77 4.17 -9.41
N ASP A 54 -9.55 3.68 -8.45
CA ASP A 54 -11.00 3.48 -8.56
C ASP A 54 -11.79 4.82 -8.59
N GLY A 55 -11.11 5.97 -8.47
CA GLY A 55 -11.74 7.29 -8.42
C GLY A 55 -12.41 7.61 -7.08
N LYS A 56 -12.14 6.84 -6.03
CA LYS A 56 -12.60 7.10 -4.67
C LYS A 56 -11.59 7.96 -3.92
N ALA A 57 -12.00 8.49 -2.77
CA ALA A 57 -11.10 9.22 -1.88
C ALA A 57 -10.41 8.27 -0.91
N ALA A 58 -9.20 8.63 -0.48
CA ALA A 58 -8.55 7.94 0.64
C ALA A 58 -9.43 8.03 1.91
N PRO A 59 -9.57 6.94 2.69
CA PRO A 59 -10.30 6.98 3.96
C PRO A 59 -9.74 8.05 4.91
N PRO A 60 -10.57 8.63 5.78
CA PRO A 60 -10.07 9.50 6.84
C PRO A 60 -9.24 8.68 7.83
N ALA A 61 -8.08 9.19 8.21
CA ALA A 61 -7.29 8.61 9.27
C ALA A 61 -7.90 8.92 10.65
N SER A 62 -7.99 7.90 11.49
CA SER A 62 -8.35 8.02 12.89
C SER A 62 -7.25 8.73 13.67
N ARG A 63 -7.62 9.26 14.84
CA ARG A 63 -6.63 9.79 15.76
C ARG A 63 -5.84 8.65 16.36
N ILE A 64 -4.54 8.88 16.61
CA ILE A 64 -3.69 7.88 17.25
C ILE A 64 -4.20 7.53 18.65
N GLU A 65 -4.83 8.48 19.35
CA GLU A 65 -5.37 8.28 20.69
C GLU A 65 -6.58 7.35 20.73
N ASP A 66 -7.34 7.28 19.63
CA ASP A 66 -8.52 6.42 19.49
C ASP A 66 -8.15 5.02 18.97
N THR A 67 -6.88 4.84 18.57
CA THR A 67 -6.37 3.57 18.07
C THR A 67 -5.75 2.79 19.20
N HIS A 68 -6.24 1.57 19.43
CA HIS A 68 -5.73 0.70 20.48
C HIS A 68 -5.45 -0.70 19.94
N PRO A 69 -4.38 -1.36 20.42
CA PRO A 69 -4.15 -2.78 20.14
C PRO A 69 -5.32 -3.62 20.63
N ASP A 70 -5.69 -4.61 19.83
CA ASP A 70 -6.68 -5.61 20.21
C ASP A 70 -6.06 -6.57 21.26
N PRO A 71 -6.63 -6.67 22.47
CA PRO A 71 -6.14 -7.58 23.50
C PRO A 71 -6.11 -9.05 23.06
N GLU A 72 -6.94 -9.46 22.10
CA GLU A 72 -6.97 -10.85 21.60
C GLU A 72 -5.77 -11.17 20.68
N MET A 73 -5.21 -10.16 20.00
CA MET A 73 -4.05 -10.33 19.12
C MET A 73 -2.72 -10.31 19.88
N GLY A 74 -2.71 -9.88 21.14
CA GLY A 74 -1.55 -9.86 22.03
C GLY A 74 -1.04 -8.45 22.32
N GLU A 75 0.18 -8.37 22.86
CA GLU A 75 0.81 -7.10 23.15
C GLU A 75 1.23 -6.41 21.85
N GLY A 76 0.79 -5.16 21.70
CA GLY A 76 1.15 -4.33 20.56
C GLY A 76 1.28 -2.87 20.97
N PHE A 77 1.85 -2.09 20.08
CA PHE A 77 1.96 -0.64 20.25
C PHE A 77 1.50 0.07 18.99
N VAL A 78 1.08 1.32 19.14
CA VAL A 78 0.60 2.14 18.03
C VAL A 78 1.72 3.07 17.58
N SER A 79 1.90 3.18 16.26
CA SER A 79 2.79 4.15 15.63
C SER A 79 2.11 4.76 14.40
N LEU A 80 2.69 5.83 13.87
CA LEU A 80 2.19 6.50 12.67
C LEU A 80 2.99 6.05 11.45
N LEU A 81 2.28 5.74 10.37
CA LEU A 81 2.85 5.53 9.04
C LEU A 81 2.67 6.80 8.21
N SER A 82 3.75 7.32 7.64
CA SER A 82 3.71 8.51 6.80
C SER A 82 3.77 8.12 5.33
N LEU A 83 2.64 8.24 4.62
CA LEU A 83 2.53 7.85 3.22
C LEU A 83 2.76 9.07 2.32
N ASP A 84 3.74 8.98 1.42
CA ASP A 84 3.92 9.93 0.33
C ASP A 84 3.28 9.38 -0.96
N MET A 85 1.99 9.64 -1.12
CA MET A 85 1.22 9.11 -2.24
C MET A 85 1.63 9.72 -3.59
N ASP A 86 2.24 10.92 -3.62
CA ASP A 86 2.73 11.46 -4.90
C ASP A 86 3.93 10.66 -5.39
N ALA A 87 4.87 10.39 -4.48
CA ALA A 87 6.04 9.56 -4.78
C ALA A 87 5.63 8.11 -5.10
N TYR A 88 4.68 7.56 -4.35
CA TYR A 88 4.20 6.19 -4.53
C TYR A 88 3.48 6.01 -5.87
N ALA A 89 2.54 6.90 -6.20
CA ALA A 89 1.83 6.88 -7.49
C ALA A 89 2.77 7.12 -8.68
N ALA A 90 3.84 7.90 -8.52
CA ALA A 90 4.84 8.07 -9.57
C ALA A 90 5.63 6.77 -9.87
N LYS A 91 5.78 5.88 -8.87
CA LYS A 91 6.50 4.61 -8.98
C LYS A 91 5.60 3.45 -9.42
N TYR A 92 4.37 3.41 -8.90
CA TYR A 92 3.47 2.25 -9.03
C TYR A 92 2.12 2.55 -9.65
N GLY A 93 1.76 3.82 -9.84
CA GLY A 93 0.47 4.19 -10.41
C GLY A 93 0.37 3.88 -11.90
N SER A 94 -0.87 3.78 -12.37
CA SER A 94 -1.32 3.48 -13.74
C SER A 94 -0.93 4.53 -14.81
N LYS A 95 -0.10 5.52 -14.47
CA LYS A 95 0.32 6.54 -15.43
C LYS A 95 1.15 5.89 -16.54
N SER A 96 0.60 5.88 -17.75
CA SER A 96 1.31 5.38 -18.92
C SER A 96 2.59 6.20 -19.19
N ILE A 97 3.74 5.53 -19.20
CA ILE A 97 5.05 6.13 -19.51
C ILE A 97 5.49 5.64 -20.88
N ARG A 98 5.71 6.57 -21.82
CA ARG A 98 6.30 6.25 -23.11
C ARG A 98 7.74 5.80 -22.92
N LYS A 99 8.06 4.56 -23.31
CA LYS A 99 9.41 4.00 -23.35
C LYS A 99 9.76 3.66 -24.80
N ASN A 100 10.93 4.08 -25.28
CA ASN A 100 11.46 3.64 -26.57
C ASN A 100 12.33 2.41 -26.34
N LEU A 101 11.87 1.24 -26.77
CA LEU A 101 12.60 -0.01 -26.72
C LEU A 101 12.40 -0.80 -28.02
N THR A 102 13.34 -1.68 -28.34
CA THR A 102 13.23 -2.60 -29.48
C THR A 102 12.57 -3.89 -29.02
N ILE A 103 11.41 -4.22 -29.57
CA ILE A 103 10.71 -5.49 -29.33
C ILE A 103 10.64 -6.33 -30.60
N PRO A 104 10.56 -7.67 -30.49
CA PRO A 104 10.26 -8.53 -31.62
C PRO A 104 8.91 -8.18 -32.26
N ALA A 105 8.83 -8.26 -33.60
CA ALA A 105 7.62 -7.89 -34.35
C ALA A 105 6.36 -8.65 -33.88
N TRP A 106 6.49 -9.93 -33.51
CA TRP A 106 5.35 -10.74 -33.04
C TRP A 106 4.73 -10.20 -31.75
N LEU A 107 5.53 -9.61 -30.85
CA LEU A 107 5.06 -9.06 -29.58
C LEU A 107 4.27 -7.77 -29.81
N ASN A 108 4.66 -6.96 -30.80
CA ASN A 108 3.91 -5.77 -31.20
C ASN A 108 2.52 -6.16 -31.73
N THR A 109 2.47 -7.10 -32.69
CA THR A 109 1.21 -7.57 -33.27
C THR A 109 0.28 -8.20 -32.23
N PHE A 110 0.84 -8.91 -31.24
CA PHE A 110 0.07 -9.49 -30.13
C PHE A 110 -0.56 -8.41 -29.24
N ALA A 111 0.22 -7.40 -28.84
CA ALA A 111 -0.26 -6.31 -28.00
C ALA A 111 -1.36 -5.47 -28.69
N GLU A 112 -1.19 -5.18 -29.99
CA GLU A 112 -2.19 -4.44 -30.78
C GLU A 112 -3.53 -5.17 -30.88
N LYS A 113 -3.51 -6.50 -31.02
CA LYS A 113 -4.75 -7.30 -31.03
C LYS A 113 -5.47 -7.25 -29.69
N LYS A 114 -4.77 -7.36 -28.55
CA LYS A 114 -5.40 -7.27 -27.23
C LYS A 114 -6.03 -5.91 -26.96
N ARG A 115 -5.41 -4.83 -27.45
CA ARG A 115 -5.93 -3.46 -27.32
C ARG A 115 -7.27 -3.24 -28.04
N GLN A 116 -7.65 -4.11 -28.99
CA GLN A 116 -8.96 -4.07 -29.66
C GLN A 116 -10.09 -4.79 -28.87
N TYR A 117 -9.77 -5.48 -27.77
CA TYR A 117 -10.73 -6.27 -26.98
C TYR A 117 -11.02 -5.70 -25.59
N GLU A 118 -10.55 -4.49 -25.30
CA GLU A 118 -10.79 -3.80 -24.03
C GLU A 118 -12.01 -2.86 -24.21
N PRO A 119 -13.13 -3.07 -23.50
CA PRO A 119 -14.33 -2.24 -23.59
C PRO A 119 -14.12 -0.82 -23.01
#